data_AF-A0A2G5XFZ5-F1
#
_entry.id   AF-A0A2G5XFZ5-F1
#
_cell.length_a   1.000
_cell.length_b   1.000
_cell.length_c   1.000
_cell.angle_alpha   90.00
_cell.angle_beta   90.00
_cell.angle_gamma   90.00
#
_symmetry.space_group_name_H-M   'P 1'
#
loop_
_entity.id
_entity.type
_entity.pdbx_description
1 polymer ?
#
loop_
_entity_poly.entity_id
_entity_poly.type
_entity_poly.pdbx_seq_one_letter_code
_entity_poly.pdbx_strand_id
1 'polypeptide(L)'
;MIALLNNSYLLISGALQLFSILLVIYILMSWVPSTRETKFGKLIGKIAEPYLGFFRKFIPPFGMIDFSPIVALLALQLISRGIGQIYLMIFQALVY
;
A
#
# COMPACT_ATOMS: atom_id res chain seq x y z
N MET A 1 22.38 16.39 -7.03
CA MET A 1 20.99 16.71 -6.67
C MET A 1 19.99 15.86 -7.44
N ILE A 2 19.94 15.92 -8.77
CA ILE A 2 18.99 15.14 -9.60
C ILE A 2 19.08 13.62 -9.36
N ALA A 3 20.29 13.06 -9.32
CA ALA A 3 20.47 11.62 -9.03
C ALA A 3 19.88 11.21 -7.67
N LEU A 4 19.98 12.07 -6.65
CA LEU A 4 19.41 11.79 -5.33
C LEU A 4 17.87 11.79 -5.37
N LEU A 5 17.27 12.74 -6.10
CA LEU A 5 15.82 12.79 -6.32
C LEU A 5 15.31 11.55 -7.05
N ASN A 6 16.01 11.10 -8.10
CA ASN A 6 15.61 9.92 -8.85
C ASN A 6 15.71 8.66 -7.98
N ASN A 7 16.80 8.50 -7.24
CA ASN A 7 16.99 7.35 -6.38
C ASN A 7 15.96 7.30 -5.24
N SER A 8 15.64 8.43 -4.61
CA SER A 8 14.62 8.48 -3.57
C SER A 8 13.22 8.18 -4.12
N TYR A 9 12.88 8.71 -5.30
CA TYR A 9 11.63 8.40 -5.98
C TYR A 9 11.51 6.90 -6.31
N LEU A 10 12.57 6.28 -6.83
CA LEU A 10 12.58 4.84 -7.13
C LEU A 10 12.39 3.99 -5.88
N LEU A 11 13.06 4.33 -4.77
CA LEU A 11 12.91 3.61 -3.50
C LEU A 11 11.49 3.73 -2.95
N ILE A 12 10.92 4.94 -2.94
CA ILE A 12 9.58 5.19 -2.40
C ILE A 12 8.51 4.52 -3.27
N SER A 13 8.56 4.71 -4.59
CA SER A 13 7.60 4.11 -5.51
C SER A 13 7.66 2.59 -5.51
N GLY A 14 8.87 2.01 -5.47
CA GLY A 14 9.07 0.57 -5.33
C GLY A 14 8.52 0.03 -4.01
N ALA A 15 8.77 0.71 -2.89
CA ALA A 15 8.22 0.32 -1.59
C ALA A 15 6.68 0.36 -1.57
N LEU A 16 6.06 1.40 -2.14
CA LEU A 16 4.60 1.48 -2.25
C LEU A 16 4.01 0.39 -3.15
N GLN A 17 4.69 0.05 -4.26
CA GLN A 17 4.26 -1.03 -5.13
C GLN A 17 4.34 -2.39 -4.42
N LEU A 18 5.46 -2.68 -3.74
CA LEU A 18 5.63 -3.90 -2.95
C LEU A 18 4.58 -3.99 -1.84
N PHE A 19 4.31 -2.89 -1.15
CA PHE A 19 3.27 -2.84 -0.12
C PHE A 19 1.87 -3.06 -0.71
N SER A 20 1.56 -2.47 -1.88
CA SER A 20 0.29 -2.72 -2.57
C SER A 20 0.12 -4.20 -2.93
N ILE A 21 1.17 -4.85 -3.44
CA ILE A 21 1.16 -6.29 -3.74
C ILE A 21 0.96 -7.10 -2.46
N LEU A 22 1.66 -6.75 -1.38
CA LEU A 22 1.51 -7.39 -0.07
C LEU A 22 0.07 -7.30 0.44
N LEU A 23 -0.57 -6.14 0.33
CA LEU A 23 -1.98 -5.96 0.70
C LEU A 23 -2.89 -6.86 -0.15
N VAL A 24 -2.69 -6.91 -1.46
CA VAL A 24 -3.46 -7.80 -2.35
C VAL A 24 -3.29 -9.27 -1.93
N ILE A 25 -2.05 -9.71 -1.69
CA ILE A 25 -1.78 -11.08 -1.20
C ILE A 25 -2.53 -11.32 0.12
N TYR A 26 -2.44 -10.38 1.07
CA TYR A 26 -3.13 -10.51 2.36
C TYR A 26 -4.65 -10.61 2.24
N ILE A 27 -5.24 -9.80 1.35
CA ILE A 27 -6.68 -9.83 1.06
C ILE A 27 -7.05 -11.18 0.44
N LEU A 28 -6.29 -11.70 -0.51
CA LEU A 28 -6.55 -13.02 -1.10
C LEU A 28 -6.41 -14.15 -0.07
N MET A 29 -5.40 -14.07 0.82
CA MET A 29 -5.25 -15.00 1.94
C MET A 29 -6.45 -14.96 2.90
N SER A 30 -7.17 -13.84 2.99
CA SER A 30 -8.36 -13.74 3.82
C SER A 30 -9.52 -14.64 3.38
N TRP A 31 -9.56 -14.99 2.10
CA TRP A 31 -10.60 -15.86 1.54
C TRP A 31 -10.33 -17.35 1.78
N VAL A 32 -9.09 -17.70 2.13
CA VAL A 32 -8.68 -19.07 2.46
C VAL A 32 -8.13 -19.10 3.90
N PRO A 33 -8.97 -19.33 4.92
CA PRO A 33 -8.60 -19.15 6.32
C PRO A 33 -7.32 -19.89 6.76
N SER A 34 -7.10 -21.10 6.24
CA SER A 34 -5.91 -21.91 6.53
C SER A 34 -4.58 -21.22 6.14
N THR A 35 -4.60 -20.32 5.15
CA THR A 35 -3.39 -19.59 4.71
C THR A 35 -2.96 -18.53 5.72
N ARG A 36 -3.90 -17.91 6.44
CA ARG A 36 -3.62 -16.90 7.48
C ARG A 36 -2.92 -17.48 8.71
N GLU A 37 -3.17 -18.75 9.02
CA GLU A 37 -2.60 -19.40 10.21
C GLU A 37 -1.13 -19.81 10.03
N THR A 38 -0.65 -19.86 8.79
CA THR A 38 0.74 -20.15 8.46
C THR A 38 1.69 -19.09 9.04
N LYS A 39 2.96 -19.47 9.26
CA LYS A 39 4.00 -18.51 9.71
C LYS A 39 4.11 -17.31 8.76
N PHE A 40 4.01 -17.57 7.45
CA PHE A 40 4.06 -16.54 6.42
C PHE A 40 2.82 -15.64 6.44
N GLY A 41 1.62 -16.22 6.55
CA GLY A 41 0.36 -15.46 6.67
C GLY A 41 0.33 -14.55 7.91
N LYS A 42 0.83 -15.05 9.05
CA LYS A 42 0.97 -14.24 10.28
C LYS A 42 1.97 -13.09 10.11
N LEU A 43 3.07 -13.31 9.39
CA LEU A 43 4.05 -12.25 9.10
C LEU A 43 3.46 -11.15 8.21
N ILE A 44 2.80 -11.53 7.11
CA ILE A 44 2.11 -10.59 6.23
C ILE A 44 1.03 -9.83 7.01
N GLY A 45 0.25 -10.53 7.83
CA GLY A 45 -0.79 -9.93 8.66
C GLY A 45 -0.25 -8.86 9.61
N LYS A 46 0.90 -9.09 10.25
CA LYS A 46 1.54 -8.06 11.11
C LYS A 46 1.88 -6.77 10.36
N ILE A 47 2.13 -6.85 9.06
CA ILE A 47 2.48 -5.70 8.21
C ILE A 47 1.20 -5.04 7.65
N ALA A 48 0.24 -5.84 7.17
CA ALA A 48 -0.97 -5.35 6.52
C ALA A 48 -2.03 -4.83 7.51
N GLU A 49 -2.19 -5.47 8.67
CA GLU A 49 -3.27 -5.19 9.62
C GLU A 49 -3.22 -3.78 10.24
N PRO A 50 -2.07 -3.19 10.60
CA PRO A 50 -2.05 -1.80 11.07
C PRO A 50 -2.62 -0.81 10.05
N TYR A 51 -2.33 -1.03 8.76
CA TYR A 51 -2.84 -0.20 7.67
C TYR A 51 -4.32 -0.46 7.41
N LEU A 52 -4.72 -1.72 7.19
CA LEU A 52 -6.13 -2.07 6.94
C LEU A 52 -7.02 -1.75 8.14
N GLY A 53 -6.53 -2.00 9.36
CA GLY A 53 -7.21 -1.70 10.62
C GLY A 53 -7.49 -0.21 10.81
N PHE A 54 -6.67 0.68 10.26
CA PHE A 54 -6.98 2.11 10.19
C PHE A 54 -8.24 2.36 9.34
N PHE A 55 -8.33 1.78 8.14
CA PHE A 55 -9.50 1.94 7.27
C PHE A 55 -10.76 1.29 7.85
N ARG A 56 -10.64 0.15 8.53
CA ARG A 56 -11.78 -0.51 9.21
C ARG A 56 -12.44 0.36 10.28
N LYS A 57 -11.74 1.37 10.82
CA LYS A 57 -12.33 2.33 11.77
C LYS A 57 -13.32 3.28 11.08
N PHE A 58 -13.11 3.59 9.81
CA PHE A 58 -13.97 4.48 9.02
C PHE A 58 -14.99 3.72 8.20
N ILE A 59 -14.63 2.53 7.70
CA ILE A 59 -15.45 1.67 6.87
C ILE A 59 -15.48 0.28 7.53
N PRO A 60 -16.33 0.08 8.55
CA PRO A 60 -16.42 -1.21 9.22
C PRO A 60 -16.92 -2.29 8.25
N PRO A 61 -16.58 -3.57 8.50
CA PRO A 61 -17.11 -4.68 7.70
C PRO A 61 -18.64 -4.72 7.74
N PHE A 62 -19.26 -5.04 6.61
CA PHE A 62 -20.70 -5.27 6.53
C PHE A 62 -20.96 -6.79 6.54
N GLY A 63 -21.39 -7.30 7.69
CA GLY A 63 -21.53 -8.74 7.91
C GLY A 63 -20.18 -9.44 7.80
N MET A 64 -20.03 -10.37 6.85
CA MET A 64 -18.79 -11.10 6.61
C MET A 64 -17.87 -10.44 5.57
N ILE A 65 -18.34 -9.38 4.90
CA ILE A 65 -17.60 -8.73 3.80
C ILE A 65 -16.89 -7.49 4.33
N ASP A 66 -15.56 -7.49 4.22
CA ASP A 66 -14.71 -6.36 4.53
C ASP A 66 -14.45 -5.54 3.27
N PHE A 67 -15.06 -4.35 3.17
CA PHE A 67 -14.86 -3.41 2.05
C PHE A 67 -13.69 -2.44 2.28
N SER A 68 -13.18 -2.37 3.53
CA SER A 68 -12.05 -1.49 3.88
C SER A 68 -10.80 -1.72 3.00
N PRO A 69 -10.47 -2.92 2.50
CA PRO A 69 -9.28 -3.11 1.68
C PRO A 69 -9.35 -2.44 0.31
N ILE A 70 -10.55 -2.31 -0.27
CA ILE A 70 -10.73 -1.63 -1.55
C ILE A 70 -10.37 -0.14 -1.39
N VAL A 71 -10.88 0.47 -0.33
CA VAL A 71 -10.61 1.89 -0.04
C VAL A 71 -9.15 2.09 0.38
N ALA A 72 -8.58 1.15 1.13
CA ALA A 72 -7.16 1.17 1.47
C ALA A 72 -6.27 1.11 0.22
N LEU A 73 -6.56 0.22 -0.73
CA LEU A 73 -5.83 0.13 -2.00
C LEU A 73 -6.00 1.40 -2.84
N LEU A 74 -7.21 1.97 -2.89
CA LEU A 74 -7.47 3.22 -3.60
C LEU A 74 -6.67 4.38 -2.99
N ALA A 75 -6.66 4.50 -1.67
CA ALA A 75 -5.87 5.51 -0.96
C ALA A 75 -4.37 5.35 -1.26
N LEU A 76 -3.85 4.11 -1.23
CA LEU A 76 -2.46 3.82 -1.56
C LEU A 76 -2.12 4.21 -3.01
N GLN A 77 -3.02 3.95 -3.96
CA GLN A 77 -2.86 4.37 -5.36
C GLN A 77 -2.82 5.89 -5.51
N LEU A 78 -3.69 6.61 -4.80
CA LEU A 78 -3.69 8.08 -4.81
C LEU A 78 -2.40 8.64 -4.22
N ILE A 79 -1.90 8.07 -3.13
CA ILE A 79 -0.60 8.43 -2.53
C ILE A 79 0.53 8.22 -3.53
N SER A 80 0.58 7.05 -4.18
CA SER A 80 1.60 6.74 -5.19
C SER A 80 1.58 7.73 -6.37
N ARG A 81 0.38 8.05 -6.90
CA ARG A 81 0.22 9.05 -7.96
C ARG A 81 0.66 10.44 -7.51
N GLY A 82 0.28 10.86 -6.30
CA GLY A 82 0.66 12.14 -5.73
C GLY A 82 2.17 12.30 -5.60
N ILE A 83 2.87 11.26 -5.13
CA ILE A 83 4.34 11.23 -5.06
C ILE A 83 4.96 11.36 -6.46
N GLY A 84 4.39 10.69 -7.47
CA GLY A 84 4.81 10.86 -8.87
C GLY A 84 4.70 12.30 -9.35
N GLN A 85 3.60 12.99 -9.04
CA GLN A 85 3.43 14.41 -9.41
C GLN A 85 4.43 15.31 -8.71
N ILE A 86 4.66 15.10 -7.41
CA ILE A 86 5.65 15.87 -6.64
C ILE A 86 7.05 15.66 -7.23
N TYR A 87 7.41 14.42 -7.55
CA TYR A 87 8.68 14.11 -8.21
C TYR A 87 8.82 14.88 -9.52
N LEU A 88 7.80 14.88 -10.38
CA LEU A 88 7.83 15.60 -11.65
C LEU A 88 7.99 17.11 -11.46
N MET A 89 7.27 17.71 -10.51
CA MET A 89 7.38 19.14 -10.20
C MET A 89 8.80 19.51 -9.77
N ILE A 90 9.39 18.75 -8.85
CA ILE A 90 10.74 19.01 -8.36
C ILE A 90 11.77 18.76 -9.47
N PHE A 91 11.60 17.68 -10.24
CA PHE A 91 12.50 17.36 -11.35
C PHE A 91 12.53 18.49 -12.37
N GLN A 92 11.38 19.01 -12.77
CA GLN A 92 11.28 20.15 -13.68
C GLN A 92 11.96 21.40 -13.09
N ALA A 93 11.68 21.72 -11.83
CA ALA A 93 12.27 22.88 -11.15
C ALA A 93 13.80 22.80 -10.96
N LEU A 94 14.40 21.61 -11.08
CA LEU A 94 15.85 21.42 -11.00
C LEU A 94 16.54 21.39 -12.36
N VAL A 95 15.80 21.14 -13.44
CA VAL A 95 16.31 20.99 -14.81
C VAL A 95 16.25 22.31 -15.58
N TYR A 96 15.28 23.17 -15.26
CA TYR A 96 15.16 24.53 -15.76
C TYR A 96 15.72 25.54 -14.76
#